data_AF-A0A173ZUT0-F1
#
_entry.id   AF-A0A173ZUT0-F1
#
_cell.length_a   1.000
_cell.length_b   1.000
_cell.length_c   1.000
_cell.angle_alpha   90.00
_cell.angle_beta   90.00
_cell.angle_gamma   90.00
#
_symmetry.space_group_name_H-M   'P 1'
#
loop_
_entity.id
_entity.type
_entity.pdbx_description
1 polymer ?
#
loop_
_entity_poly.entity_id
_entity_poly.type
_entity_poly.pdbx_seq_one_letter_code
_entity_poly.pdbx_strand_id
1 'polypeptide(L)' 'MKIDKIINNNLIRTFDNNGKEVLVMGCGLGFQKKIGDTVDKSKIEKIYSIENKNDSNKLMTLLAEIPLEYIQVSNEIIS' A
#
# COMPACT_ATOMS: atom_id res chain seq x y z
N MET A 1 11.56 -6.66 -1.70
CA MET A 1 10.27 -6.37 -1.07
C MET A 1 9.48 -7.65 -0.90
N LYS A 2 9.05 -7.91 0.32
CA LYS A 2 8.12 -8.99 0.66
C LYS A 2 6.94 -8.37 1.40
N ILE A 3 5.75 -8.92 1.22
CA ILE A 3 4.54 -8.44 1.89
C ILE A 3 4.73 -8.62 3.40
N ASP A 4 4.71 -7.51 4.14
CA ASP A 4 4.70 -7.53 5.61
C ASP A 4 3.27 -7.58 6.15
N LYS A 5 2.37 -6.79 5.56
CA LYS A 5 0.95 -6.77 5.91
C LYS A 5 0.09 -6.49 4.68
N ILE A 6 -1.03 -7.19 4.58
CA ILE A 6 -2.06 -6.93 3.58
C ILE A 6 -3.09 -6.00 4.20
N ILE A 7 -3.37 -4.87 3.56
CA ILE A 7 -4.33 -3.88 4.05
C ILE A 7 -5.66 -4.07 3.34
N ASN A 8 -5.63 -4.16 2.01
CA ASN A 8 -6.76 -4.56 1.18
C ASN A 8 -6.24 -5.26 -0.10
N ASN A 9 -7.13 -5.53 -1.05
CA ASN A 9 -6.78 -6.21 -2.31
C ASN A 9 -5.72 -5.47 -3.15
N ASN A 10 -5.55 -4.17 -2.97
CA ASN A 10 -4.74 -3.30 -3.81
C ASN A 10 -3.67 -2.53 -3.03
N LEU A 11 -3.66 -2.64 -1.71
CA LEU A 11 -2.77 -1.91 -0.82
C LEU A 11 -2.12 -2.88 0.17
N ILE A 12 -0.79 -2.85 0.19
CA ILE A 12 0.03 -3.66 1.08
C ILE A 12 1.08 -2.79 1.77
N ARG A 13 1.57 -3.26 2.90
CA ARG A 13 2.75 -2.72 3.57
C ARG A 13 3.94 -3.65 3.33
N THR A 14 5.10 -3.08 3.05
CA THR A 14 6.39 -3.78 2.91
C THR A 14 7.50 -2.89 3.47
N PHE A 15 8.70 -3.43 3.53
CA PHE A 15 9.93 -2.68 3.76
C PHE A 15 10.72 -2.54 2.46
N ASP A 16 11.33 -1.38 2.26
CA ASP A 16 12.30 -1.16 1.18
C ASP A 16 13.66 -1.82 1.49
N ASN A 17 14.64 -1.64 0.59
CA ASN A 17 15.97 -2.23 0.76
C ASN A 17 16.78 -1.62 1.93
N ASN A 18 16.37 -0.44 2.43
CA ASN A 18 16.98 0.25 3.56
C ASN A 18 16.27 -0.06 4.88
N GLY A 19 15.25 -0.94 4.86
CA GLY A 19 14.43 -1.27 6.03
C GLY A 19 13.41 -0.19 6.39
N LYS A 20 13.15 0.78 5.51
CA LYS A 20 12.11 1.80 5.71
C LYS A 20 10.74 1.21 5.38
N GLU A 21 9.77 1.49 6.23
CA GLU A 21 8.38 1.11 6.04
C GLU A 21 7.78 1.88 4.85
N VAL A 22 7.20 1.15 3.90
CA VAL A 22 6.55 1.72 2.72
C VAL A 22 5.20 1.05 2.47
N LEU A 23 4.26 1.85 1.97
CA LEU A 23 2.99 1.40 1.42
C LEU A 23 3.13 1.24 -0.08
N VAL A 24 2.61 0.13 -0.59
CA VAL A 24 2.61 -0.14 -2.03
C VAL A 24 1.18 -0.34 -2.48
N MET A 25 0.76 0.50 -3.41
CA MET A 25 -0.57 0.51 -4.02
C MET A 25 -0.47 0.03 -5.46
N GLY A 26 -1.47 -0.74 -5.88
CA GLY A 26 -1.53 -1.30 -7.21
C GLY A 26 -2.61 -2.36 -7.36
N CYS A 27 -3.14 -2.49 -8.57
CA CYS A 27 -4.27 -3.37 -8.86
C CYS A 27 -3.98 -4.85 -8.54
N GLY A 28 -4.70 -5.41 -7.58
CA GLY A 28 -4.64 -6.81 -7.17
C GLY A 28 -3.36 -7.21 -6.43
N LEU A 29 -2.62 -6.27 -5.83
CA LEU A 29 -1.37 -6.56 -5.10
C LEU A 29 -1.57 -7.44 -3.84
N GLY A 30 -2.66 -7.23 -3.12
CA GLY A 30 -3.04 -8.02 -1.94
C GLY A 30 -3.98 -9.19 -2.25
N PHE A 31 -4.55 -9.24 -3.46
CA PHE A 31 -5.54 -10.25 -3.83
C PHE A 31 -4.89 -11.65 -3.93
N GLN A 32 -5.39 -12.59 -3.13
CA GLN A 32 -4.86 -13.97 -3.02
C GLN A 32 -3.37 -14.05 -2.64
N LYS A 33 -2.79 -12.99 -2.06
CA LYS A 33 -1.43 -13.02 -1.52
C LYS A 33 -1.43 -13.32 -0.04
N LYS A 34 -0.26 -13.72 0.46
CA LYS A 34 0.00 -13.97 1.88
C LYS A 34 1.17 -13.14 2.38
N ILE A 35 1.20 -12.92 3.69
CA ILE A 35 2.36 -12.32 4.36
C ILE A 35 3.60 -13.18 4.04
N GLY A 36 4.69 -12.52 3.67
CA GLY A 36 5.94 -13.15 3.24
C GLY A 36 6.07 -13.36 1.73
N ASP A 37 4.98 -13.25 0.97
CA ASP A 37 5.04 -13.36 -0.50
C ASP A 37 5.85 -12.23 -1.12
N THR A 38 6.44 -12.51 -2.28
CA THR A 38 7.16 -11.47 -3.05
C THR A 38 6.17 -10.54 -3.72
N VAL A 39 6.41 -9.23 -3.60
CA VAL A 39 5.59 -8.21 -4.25
C VAL A 39 5.87 -8.22 -5.75
N ASP A 40 4.82 -8.36 -6.55
CA ASP A 40 4.90 -8.25 -8.00
C ASP A 40 5.10 -6.78 -8.40
N LYS A 41 6.31 -6.45 -8.83
CA LYS A 41 6.68 -5.08 -9.18
C LYS A 41 5.93 -4.55 -10.40
N SER A 42 5.43 -5.42 -11.28
CA SER A 42 4.71 -5.00 -12.48
C SER A 42 3.33 -4.42 -12.18
N LYS A 43 2.77 -4.77 -11.01
CA LYS A 43 1.46 -4.30 -10.56
C LYS A 43 1.54 -3.05 -9.69
N ILE A 44 2.73 -2.54 -9.42
CA ILE A 44 2.92 -1.37 -8.56
C ILE A 44 2.55 -0.11 -9.34
N GLU A 45 1.56 0.62 -8.84
CA GLU A 45 1.18 1.93 -9.38
C GLU A 45 1.81 3.06 -8.58
N LYS A 46 1.83 2.95 -7.25
CA LYS A 46 2.35 4.02 -6.37
C LYS A 46 3.00 3.44 -5.13
N ILE A 47 4.11 4.05 -4.71
CA ILE A 47 4.81 3.71 -3.46
C ILE A 47 4.81 4.94 -2.57
N TYR A 48 4.31 4.80 -1.35
CA TYR A 48 4.28 5.88 -0.37
C TYR A 48 5.29 5.56 0.74
N SER A 49 6.25 6.46 0.92
CA SER A 49 7.21 6.39 2.03
C SER A 49 6.59 6.95 3.29
N ILE A 50 6.77 6.25 4.40
CA ILE A 50 6.26 6.70 5.69
C ILE A 50 7.41 7.35 6.46
N GLU A 51 7.29 8.65 6.72
CA GLU A 51 8.30 9.41 7.45
C GLU A 51 8.01 9.49 8.95
N ASN A 52 6.74 9.37 9.36
CA ASN A 52 6.34 9.48 10.75
C ASN A 52 5.43 8.31 11.17
N LYS A 53 5.89 7.49 12.13
CA LYS A 53 5.23 6.24 12.53
C LYS A 53 3.83 6.43 13.14
N ASN A 54 3.57 7.58 13.77
CA ASN A 54 2.27 7.85 14.41
C ASN A 54 1.17 8.19 13.39
N ASP A 55 1.50 8.97 12.36
CA ASP A 55 0.53 9.34 11.31
C ASP A 55 0.28 8.20 10.33
N SER A 56 1.28 7.32 10.16
CA SER A 56 1.21 6.09 9.39
C SER A 56 -0.03 5.26 9.69
N ASN A 57 -0.24 4.91 10.97
CA ASN A 57 -1.31 4.00 11.36
C ASN A 57 -2.69 4.60 11.11
N LYS A 58 -2.88 5.91 11.36
CA LYS A 58 -4.17 6.59 11.10
C LYS A 58 -4.47 6.63 9.61
N LEU A 59 -3.49 7.00 8.79
CA LEU A 59 -3.63 7.03 7.33
C LEU A 59 -3.90 5.62 6.78
N MET A 60 -3.20 4.61 7.28
CA MET A 60 -3.41 3.20 6.90
C MET A 60 -4.83 2.74 7.20
N THR A 61 -5.36 3.05 8.38
CA THR A 61 -6.73 2.69 8.76
C THR A 61 -7.75 3.37 7.85
N LEU A 62 -7.59 4.67 7.60
CA LEU A 62 -8.47 5.42 6.69
C LEU A 62 -8.44 4.85 5.27
N LEU A 63 -7.26 4.57 4.72
CA LEU A 63 -7.12 3.99 3.38
C LEU A 63 -7.60 2.53 3.31
N ALA A 64 -7.65 1.80 4.43
CA ALA A 64 -8.22 0.46 4.48
C ALA A 64 -9.75 0.47 4.46
N GLU A 65 -10.36 1.49 5.08
CA GLU A 65 -11.81 1.64 5.17
C GLU A 65 -12.43 2.23 3.91
N ILE A 66 -11.65 2.94 3.09
CA ILE A 66 -12.12 3.60 1.88
C ILE A 66 -11.97 2.66 0.67
N PRO A 67 -13.04 2.42 -0.11
CA PRO A 67 -12.96 1.72 -1.39
C PRO A 67 -11.91 2.32 -2.33
N LEU A 68 -11.19 1.46 -3.06
CA LEU A 68 -10.10 1.90 -3.95
C LEU A 68 -10.60 2.93 -4.98
N GLU A 69 -11.83 2.79 -5.48
CA GLU A 69 -12.35 3.69 -6.51
C GLU A 69 -12.36 5.15 -6.03
N TYR A 70 -12.67 5.40 -4.76
CA TYR A 70 -12.68 6.76 -4.20
C TYR A 70 -11.27 7.32 -4.00
N ILE A 71 -10.31 6.46 -3.66
CA ILE A 71 -8.90 6.86 -3.55
C ILE A 71 -8.37 7.24 -4.93
N GLN A 72 -8.69 6.46 -5.96
CA GLN A 72 -8.28 6.72 -7.34
C GLN A 72 -8.85 8.04 -7.86
N VAL A 73 -10.16 8.27 -7.72
CA VAL A 73 -10.81 9.52 -8.11
C VAL A 73 -10.20 10.72 -7.38
N SER A 74 -9.96 10.60 -6.07
CA SER A 74 -9.33 11.68 -5.30
C SER A 74 -7.92 12.02 -5.81
N ASN A 75 -7.16 11.00 -6.25
CA ASN A 75 -5.82 11.18 -6.81
C ASN A 75 -5.85 11.87 -8.18
N GLU A 76 -6.88 11.60 -9.00
CA GLU A 76 -7.09 12.28 -10.29
C GLU A 76 -7.46 13.76 -10.13
N ILE A 77 -8.14 14.13 -9.03
CA ILE A 77 -8.51 15.52 -8.75
C ILE A 77 -7.31 16.33 -8.24
N ILE A 78 -6.44 15.71 -7.43
CA ILE A 78 -5.29 16.39 -6.83
C ILE A 78 -4.15 16.58 -7.84
N SER A 79 -4.04 15.69 -8.84
CA SER A 79 -2.97 15.66 -9.84
C SER A 79 -3.34 16.34 -11.15
#